data_AF-A0A2U3X200-F1
#
_entry.id   AF-A0A2U3X200-F1
#
_cell.length_a   1.000
_cell.length_b   1.000
_cell.length_c   1.000
_cell.angle_alpha   90.00
_cell.angle_beta   90.00
_cell.angle_gamma   90.00
#
_symmetry.space_group_name_H-M   'P 1'
#
loop_
_entity.id
_entity.type
_entity.pdbx_description
1 polymer ?
#
loop_
_entity_poly.entity_id
_entity_poly.type
_entity_poly.pdbx_seq_one_letter_code
_entity_poly.pdbx_strand_id
1 'polypeptide(L)'
;MNRKTKNRAMCGLHFSLPCLRLFLLVTCYLLFLFHKEVLGCSSVCQPYTGRHINCRNLGLSRIPKNFPESTVFLYLTGNNISYINEGELTGLHSLVALYLDNSRIAYVYPKAFVQLKHLYFLYLNNNFIKRLDPGLFEGLSNLRTLCLQSNQVAFVPRGVFNDLVSVQYLNLQRNRLTVLGSGTFFGMIALRILDLSNNKILRISDLGFQHLGQLDCLYLEGNNLTKVPSNAFEVLKSLKRLSLSHNHIEAIQPFAFKGLVNLEYLLLKNSRIQNVARDGFSGINNLKHLILSHNNLENLNSDTFSLLKNLIYLKLDRNRIISIDNDTFENMGASLKILNLSFNNLTDLHPRVLKPLSSLTHLQANSNPWECNCKLLGLRDWLASSAITLNIYCQNPPSMRGRALHYIKWTDFTNCVTSSTNVSRAWAIKSLHIHHKTTALMMAWHKVTTNGKHLENTESVTFWERSRTSPASRFFQENTFGNPLEATAVLPVQIQLTSSVNLNLEKNSALPIDDASVSGKTSLICTQEVEKLNEAFDILLAFFILACVLIIFLIYKVVQFKQKLKAPENSGENRLEYYSFYQSARYNVTASICNTSPHSLESSGLEQMQLHKQIVPESEAQVILFEHSAL
;
A
#
# COMPACT_ATOMS: atom_id res chain seq x y z
N MET A 1 64.63 -81.18 -30.18
CA MET A 1 65.76 -81.60 -29.31
C MET A 1 65.67 -80.86 -27.97
N ASN A 2 66.57 -81.17 -27.01
CA ASN A 2 66.78 -80.54 -25.69
C ASN A 2 66.83 -78.98 -25.72
N ARG A 3 66.64 -78.20 -24.62
CA ARG A 3 66.41 -78.51 -23.18
C ARG A 3 65.75 -77.34 -22.39
N LYS A 4 65.28 -77.67 -21.17
CA LYS A 4 64.66 -76.84 -20.11
C LYS A 4 65.38 -75.54 -19.67
N THR A 5 64.59 -74.52 -19.28
CA THR A 5 64.70 -73.67 -18.04
C THR A 5 63.44 -72.78 -17.89
N LYS A 6 62.91 -72.36 -16.72
CA LYS A 6 62.98 -72.81 -15.30
C LYS A 6 61.99 -72.00 -14.41
N ASN A 7 61.10 -72.65 -13.62
CA ASN A 7 60.25 -72.08 -12.52
C ASN A 7 59.16 -71.02 -12.91
N ARG A 8 58.09 -70.73 -12.14
CA ARG A 8 57.38 -71.45 -11.04
C ARG A 8 55.90 -71.01 -10.93
N ALA A 9 55.08 -71.93 -10.41
CA ALA A 9 53.62 -71.99 -10.26
C ALA A 9 52.86 -70.94 -9.39
N MET A 10 51.53 -70.89 -9.63
CA MET A 10 50.41 -70.52 -8.73
C MET A 10 50.26 -69.04 -8.29
N CYS A 11 49.07 -68.54 -7.94
CA CYS A 11 47.78 -69.23 -7.68
C CYS A 11 46.57 -68.50 -8.30
N GLY A 12 45.43 -69.17 -8.43
CA GLY A 12 44.17 -68.57 -8.90
C GLY A 12 43.27 -68.11 -7.75
N LEU A 13 42.39 -67.13 -8.01
CA LEU A 13 41.42 -66.61 -7.04
C LEU A 13 40.02 -66.48 -7.66
N HIS A 14 39.16 -67.47 -7.39
CA HIS A 14 37.72 -67.36 -7.64
C HIS A 14 37.12 -66.32 -6.68
N PHE A 15 36.69 -65.17 -7.19
CA PHE A 15 35.75 -64.32 -6.45
C PHE A 15 34.32 -64.84 -6.63
N SER A 16 33.57 -64.91 -5.53
CA SER A 16 32.33 -65.66 -5.45
C SER A 16 31.10 -64.81 -5.83
N LEU A 17 30.26 -65.39 -6.69
CA LEU A 17 29.06 -64.76 -7.27
C LEU A 17 28.03 -64.20 -6.26
N PRO A 18 27.89 -64.69 -5.01
CA PRO A 18 26.95 -64.11 -4.04
C PRO A 18 27.31 -62.67 -3.62
N CYS A 19 28.59 -62.33 -3.53
CA CYS A 19 29.03 -61.07 -2.93
C CYS A 19 28.64 -59.87 -3.80
N LEU A 20 28.80 -59.98 -5.13
CA LEU A 20 28.38 -58.94 -6.07
C LEU A 20 26.86 -58.71 -6.06
N ARG A 21 26.06 -59.77 -5.93
CA ARG A 21 24.59 -59.65 -5.78
C ARG A 21 24.19 -58.97 -4.49
N LEU A 22 24.84 -59.30 -3.37
CA LEU A 22 24.55 -58.65 -2.08
C LEU A 22 24.96 -57.17 -2.12
N PHE A 23 26.11 -56.85 -2.71
CA PHE A 23 26.55 -55.47 -2.90
C PHE A 23 25.58 -54.69 -3.78
N LEU A 24 25.16 -55.24 -4.92
CA LEU A 24 24.16 -54.63 -5.81
C LEU A 24 22.79 -54.43 -5.12
N LEU A 25 22.34 -55.39 -4.31
CA LEU A 25 21.10 -55.26 -3.52
C LEU A 25 21.22 -54.19 -2.44
N VAL A 26 22.36 -54.09 -1.74
CA VAL A 26 22.61 -53.04 -0.74
C VAL A 26 22.76 -51.68 -1.40
N THR A 27 23.43 -51.55 -2.55
CA THR A 27 23.47 -50.29 -3.30
C THR A 27 22.11 -49.92 -3.87
N CYS A 28 21.30 -50.87 -4.36
CA CYS A 28 19.92 -50.59 -4.75
C CYS A 28 19.06 -50.16 -3.55
N TYR A 29 19.20 -50.82 -2.40
CA TYR A 29 18.44 -50.45 -1.19
C TYR A 29 18.83 -49.07 -0.65
N LEU A 30 20.13 -48.76 -0.63
CA LEU A 30 20.65 -47.43 -0.30
C LEU A 30 20.22 -46.39 -1.33
N LEU A 31 20.27 -46.69 -2.63
CA LEU A 31 19.74 -45.80 -3.68
C LEU A 31 18.24 -45.60 -3.54
N PHE A 32 17.45 -46.60 -3.15
CA PHE A 32 16.02 -46.45 -2.84
C PHE A 32 15.75 -45.64 -1.56
N LEU A 33 16.62 -45.72 -0.55
CA LEU A 33 16.55 -44.86 0.64
C LEU A 33 16.90 -43.41 0.29
N PHE A 34 17.98 -43.16 -0.44
CA PHE A 34 18.30 -41.83 -0.97
C PHE A 34 17.21 -41.31 -1.93
N HIS A 35 16.59 -42.18 -2.75
CA HIS A 35 15.43 -41.79 -3.55
C HIS A 35 14.22 -41.43 -2.69
N LYS A 36 14.00 -42.08 -1.53
CA LYS A 36 12.92 -41.68 -0.61
C LYS A 36 13.11 -40.28 -0.05
N GLU A 37 14.35 -39.86 0.24
CA GLU A 37 14.62 -38.50 0.71
C GLU A 37 14.64 -37.46 -0.44
N VAL A 38 15.04 -37.85 -1.65
CA VAL A 38 15.13 -36.95 -2.81
C VAL A 38 13.81 -36.81 -3.60
N LEU A 39 12.97 -37.85 -3.66
CA LEU A 39 11.66 -37.83 -4.33
C LEU A 39 10.53 -37.24 -3.47
N GLY A 40 10.87 -36.50 -2.41
CA GLY A 40 9.93 -35.67 -1.67
C GLY A 40 9.37 -34.48 -2.45
N CYS A 41 9.84 -34.23 -3.68
CA CYS A 41 9.25 -33.24 -4.58
C CYS A 41 8.32 -33.92 -5.60
N SER A 42 7.13 -33.34 -5.81
CA SER A 42 6.41 -33.57 -7.06
C SER A 42 7.30 -33.15 -8.24
N SER A 43 7.55 -34.08 -9.16
CA SER A 43 8.45 -33.91 -10.31
C SER A 43 8.07 -32.79 -11.29
N VAL A 44 6.92 -32.15 -11.07
CA VAL A 44 6.45 -30.99 -11.85
C VAL A 44 6.98 -29.67 -11.26
N CYS A 45 7.25 -29.59 -9.95
CA CYS A 45 7.69 -28.35 -9.29
C CYS A 45 9.20 -28.32 -9.08
N GLN A 46 9.80 -27.12 -9.17
CA GLN A 46 11.23 -26.92 -8.95
C GLN A 46 11.51 -26.53 -7.50
N PRO A 47 12.32 -27.28 -6.74
CA PRO A 47 12.85 -26.80 -5.45
C PRO A 47 13.88 -25.71 -5.71
N TYR A 48 13.69 -24.53 -5.12
CA TYR A 48 14.69 -23.44 -5.15
C TYR A 48 15.76 -23.65 -4.08
N THR A 49 15.32 -24.09 -2.90
CA THR A 49 16.11 -24.73 -1.85
C THR A 49 15.23 -25.81 -1.20
N GLY A 50 15.78 -26.69 -0.36
CA GLY A 50 15.01 -27.76 0.32
C GLY A 50 13.88 -27.30 1.28
N ARG A 51 13.57 -26.00 1.33
CA ARG A 51 12.46 -25.39 2.08
C ARG A 51 11.56 -24.48 1.23
N HIS A 52 11.90 -24.23 -0.04
CA HIS A 52 11.21 -23.31 -0.95
C HIS A 52 10.84 -24.03 -2.24
N ILE A 53 9.54 -24.21 -2.51
CA ILE A 53 9.04 -24.96 -3.66
C ILE A 53 8.33 -24.04 -4.64
N ASN A 54 8.83 -24.02 -5.87
CA ASN A 54 8.34 -23.18 -6.96
C ASN A 54 7.54 -24.03 -7.96
N CYS A 55 6.23 -23.79 -7.99
CA CYS A 55 5.27 -24.40 -8.92
C CYS A 55 4.60 -23.34 -9.83
N ARG A 56 5.19 -22.13 -9.97
CA ARG A 56 4.52 -20.97 -10.60
C ARG A 56 4.36 -21.15 -12.12
N ASN A 57 3.22 -20.71 -12.65
CA ASN A 57 2.93 -20.64 -14.10
C ASN A 57 2.99 -21.99 -14.85
N LEU A 58 2.88 -23.12 -14.14
CA LEU A 58 3.02 -24.48 -14.72
C LEU A 58 1.71 -25.05 -15.29
N GLY A 59 0.64 -24.25 -15.36
CA GLY A 59 -0.67 -24.68 -15.87
C GLY A 59 -1.42 -25.71 -15.00
N LEU A 60 -0.98 -25.93 -13.76
CA LEU A 60 -1.49 -26.97 -12.87
C LEU A 60 -3.01 -26.82 -12.64
N SER A 61 -3.78 -27.89 -12.89
CA SER A 61 -5.24 -27.92 -12.67
C SER A 61 -5.65 -28.26 -11.23
N ARG A 62 -4.71 -28.76 -10.42
CA ARG A 62 -4.86 -29.19 -9.03
C ARG A 62 -3.55 -29.01 -8.27
N ILE A 63 -3.61 -28.96 -6.94
CA ILE A 63 -2.41 -28.94 -6.10
C ILE A 63 -1.65 -30.28 -6.26
N PRO A 64 -0.33 -30.27 -6.54
CA PRO A 64 0.47 -31.49 -6.56
C PRO A 64 0.51 -32.19 -5.19
N LYS A 65 0.69 -33.52 -5.19
CA LYS A 65 0.86 -34.32 -3.96
C LYS A 65 2.33 -34.55 -3.66
N ASN A 66 2.61 -34.98 -2.42
CA ASN A 66 3.93 -35.33 -1.91
C ASN A 66 4.91 -34.14 -2.01
N PHE A 67 4.71 -33.16 -1.14
CA PHE A 67 5.72 -32.14 -0.83
C PHE A 67 6.51 -32.59 0.42
N PRO A 68 7.75 -32.10 0.63
CA PRO A 68 8.51 -32.34 1.85
C PRO A 68 7.87 -31.62 3.04
N GLU A 69 7.80 -32.30 4.19
CA GLU A 69 7.29 -31.72 5.46
C GLU A 69 8.12 -30.52 5.95
N SER A 70 9.37 -30.40 5.47
CA SER A 70 10.28 -29.27 5.69
C SER A 70 9.99 -28.02 4.85
N THR A 71 8.94 -28.02 4.03
CA THR A 71 8.57 -26.87 3.17
C THR A 71 8.09 -25.70 4.02
N VAL A 72 8.73 -24.54 3.85
CA VAL A 72 8.41 -23.29 4.55
C VAL A 72 7.71 -22.30 3.61
N PHE A 73 8.03 -22.33 2.30
CA PHE A 73 7.42 -21.48 1.27
C PHE A 73 6.95 -22.33 0.09
N LEU A 74 5.67 -22.21 -0.28
CA LEU A 74 5.07 -22.92 -1.42
C LEU A 74 4.42 -21.93 -2.39
N TYR A 75 4.94 -21.87 -3.63
CA TYR A 75 4.48 -20.95 -4.67
C TYR A 75 3.70 -21.66 -5.77
N LEU A 76 2.36 -21.60 -5.71
CA LEU A 76 1.42 -22.13 -6.71
C LEU A 76 0.78 -21.02 -7.56
N THR A 77 1.32 -19.80 -7.53
CA THR A 77 0.86 -18.63 -8.31
C THR A 77 0.73 -18.91 -9.81
N GLY A 78 -0.31 -18.37 -10.46
CA GLY A 78 -0.42 -18.37 -11.93
C GLY A 78 -0.85 -19.70 -12.55
N ASN A 79 -1.56 -20.55 -11.81
CA ASN A 79 -1.97 -21.88 -12.25
C ASN A 79 -3.48 -21.98 -12.59
N ASN A 80 -3.90 -23.13 -13.11
CA ASN A 80 -5.28 -23.41 -13.51
C ASN A 80 -6.10 -24.11 -12.40
N ILE A 81 -5.69 -23.98 -11.14
CA ILE A 81 -6.29 -24.65 -9.98
C ILE A 81 -7.71 -24.10 -9.80
N SER A 82 -8.72 -24.97 -9.83
CA SER A 82 -10.15 -24.59 -9.80
C SER A 82 -10.77 -24.65 -8.41
N TYR A 83 -10.22 -25.49 -7.52
CA TYR A 83 -10.66 -25.69 -6.14
C TYR A 83 -9.48 -26.11 -5.25
N ILE A 84 -9.69 -26.05 -3.94
CA ILE A 84 -8.78 -26.62 -2.94
C ILE A 84 -9.61 -27.51 -2.00
N ASN A 85 -9.27 -28.80 -1.93
CA ASN A 85 -9.97 -29.78 -1.10
C ASN A 85 -9.35 -29.89 0.30
N GLU A 86 -10.14 -30.43 1.25
CA GLU A 86 -9.59 -30.97 2.48
C GLU A 86 -8.55 -32.07 2.16
N GLY A 87 -7.44 -32.09 2.90
CA GLY A 87 -6.38 -33.10 2.73
C GLY A 87 -5.29 -32.79 1.70
N GLU A 88 -5.49 -31.85 0.76
CA GLU A 88 -4.50 -31.58 -0.31
C GLU A 88 -3.19 -30.94 0.17
N LEU A 89 -3.20 -30.31 1.34
CA LEU A 89 -2.04 -29.64 1.96
C LEU A 89 -1.62 -30.34 3.27
N THR A 90 -1.81 -31.66 3.35
CA THR A 90 -1.44 -32.48 4.52
C THR A 90 0.08 -32.60 4.70
N GLY A 91 0.53 -32.77 5.93
CA GLY A 91 1.96 -32.88 6.29
C GLY A 91 2.79 -31.59 6.21
N LEU A 92 2.25 -30.52 5.61
CA LEU A 92 2.90 -29.21 5.46
C LEU A 92 2.91 -28.37 6.76
N HIS A 93 3.25 -28.98 7.88
CA HIS A 93 3.21 -28.35 9.20
C HIS A 93 4.23 -27.21 9.35
N SER A 94 5.34 -27.24 8.62
CA SER A 94 6.39 -26.20 8.62
C SER A 94 6.05 -24.95 7.77
N LEU A 95 4.91 -24.94 7.08
CA LEU A 95 4.61 -23.96 6.04
C LEU A 95 4.28 -22.58 6.64
N VAL A 96 5.10 -21.58 6.31
CA VAL A 96 4.98 -20.18 6.77
C VAL A 96 4.26 -19.29 5.76
N ALA A 97 4.42 -19.54 4.46
CA ALA A 97 3.76 -18.77 3.40
C ALA A 97 3.26 -19.64 2.25
N LEU A 98 2.02 -19.41 1.86
CA LEU A 98 1.32 -20.14 0.79
C LEU A 98 0.77 -19.15 -0.25
N TYR A 99 1.24 -19.29 -1.49
CA TYR A 99 0.85 -18.44 -2.61
C TYR A 99 0.00 -19.22 -3.59
N LEU A 100 -1.30 -18.93 -3.63
CA LEU A 100 -2.33 -19.54 -4.49
C LEU A 100 -3.01 -18.47 -5.37
N ASP A 101 -2.33 -17.34 -5.55
CA ASP A 101 -2.83 -16.17 -6.25
C ASP A 101 -2.79 -16.31 -7.78
N ASN A 102 -3.49 -15.42 -8.48
CA ASN A 102 -3.54 -15.38 -9.94
C ASN A 102 -3.92 -16.72 -10.59
N SER A 103 -4.81 -17.48 -9.93
CA SER A 103 -5.25 -18.81 -10.37
C SER A 103 -6.75 -18.78 -10.74
N ARG A 104 -7.40 -19.94 -10.90
CA ARG A 104 -8.83 -20.03 -11.26
C ARG A 104 -9.71 -20.53 -10.10
N ILE A 105 -9.27 -20.34 -8.86
CA ILE A 105 -9.90 -20.95 -7.69
C ILE A 105 -11.28 -20.35 -7.49
N ALA A 106 -12.32 -21.14 -7.73
CA ALA A 106 -13.72 -20.74 -7.58
C ALA A 106 -14.28 -21.04 -6.18
N TYR A 107 -13.65 -21.99 -5.48
CA TYR A 107 -14.09 -22.49 -4.17
C TYR A 107 -12.94 -23.09 -3.37
N VAL A 108 -13.00 -22.99 -2.04
CA VAL A 108 -12.10 -23.64 -1.09
C VAL A 108 -12.99 -24.37 -0.10
N TYR A 109 -12.76 -25.67 0.09
CA TYR A 109 -13.56 -26.46 1.02
C TYR A 109 -13.22 -26.09 2.49
N PRO A 110 -14.16 -26.22 3.44
CA PRO A 110 -13.85 -26.15 4.86
C PRO A 110 -12.65 -27.04 5.24
N LYS A 111 -11.88 -26.62 6.25
CA LYS A 111 -10.70 -27.34 6.79
C LYS A 111 -9.54 -27.57 5.81
N ALA A 112 -9.59 -27.06 4.58
CA ALA A 112 -8.50 -27.14 3.60
C ALA A 112 -7.12 -26.69 4.12
N PHE A 113 -7.08 -25.80 5.12
CA PHE A 113 -5.86 -25.27 5.73
C PHE A 113 -5.60 -25.72 7.19
N VAL A 114 -6.42 -26.61 7.77
CA VAL A 114 -6.47 -26.87 9.22
C VAL A 114 -5.16 -27.44 9.83
N GLN A 115 -4.30 -28.04 9.00
CA GLN A 115 -3.00 -28.56 9.42
C GLN A 115 -1.85 -27.54 9.38
N LEU A 116 -2.07 -26.37 8.77
CA LEU A 116 -1.04 -25.35 8.47
C LEU A 116 -0.84 -24.39 9.66
N LYS A 117 -0.61 -24.96 10.85
CA LYS A 117 -0.61 -24.21 12.14
C LYS A 117 0.48 -23.13 12.25
N HIS A 118 1.52 -23.18 11.41
CA HIS A 118 2.59 -22.19 11.35
C HIS A 118 2.46 -21.19 10.18
N LEU A 119 1.33 -21.20 9.47
CA LEU A 119 1.09 -20.31 8.33
C LEU A 119 0.89 -18.86 8.80
N TYR A 120 1.77 -17.97 8.35
CA TYR A 120 1.71 -16.53 8.63
C TYR A 120 1.15 -15.72 7.45
N PHE A 121 1.31 -16.19 6.21
CA PHE A 121 0.91 -15.48 5.00
C PHE A 121 0.11 -16.39 4.04
N LEU A 122 -1.11 -15.98 3.69
CA LEU A 122 -1.99 -16.69 2.76
C LEU A 122 -2.45 -15.76 1.64
N TYR A 123 -2.04 -16.07 0.41
CA TYR A 123 -2.41 -15.31 -0.79
C TYR A 123 -3.39 -16.10 -1.65
N LEU A 124 -4.64 -15.65 -1.69
CA LEU A 124 -5.74 -16.18 -2.49
C LEU A 124 -6.30 -15.13 -3.47
N ASN A 125 -5.58 -14.02 -3.67
CA ASN A 125 -6.00 -12.90 -4.50
C ASN A 125 -5.95 -13.19 -6.00
N ASN A 126 -6.71 -12.42 -6.79
CA ASN A 126 -6.86 -12.58 -8.25
C ASN A 126 -7.34 -14.02 -8.59
N ASN A 127 -8.48 -14.42 -8.03
CA ASN A 127 -9.12 -15.72 -8.21
C ASN A 127 -10.64 -15.52 -8.45
N PHE A 128 -11.43 -16.60 -8.42
CA PHE A 128 -12.88 -16.58 -8.68
C PHE A 128 -13.72 -16.96 -7.46
N ILE A 129 -13.19 -16.84 -6.23
CA ILE A 129 -13.86 -17.24 -4.99
C ILE A 129 -15.13 -16.41 -4.79
N LYS A 130 -16.29 -17.07 -4.74
CA LYS A 130 -17.62 -16.42 -4.60
C LYS A 130 -18.17 -16.43 -3.17
N ARG A 131 -17.79 -17.43 -2.37
CA ARG A 131 -18.27 -17.67 -1.01
C ARG A 131 -17.10 -18.03 -0.09
N LEU A 132 -17.19 -17.61 1.16
CA LEU A 132 -16.25 -17.95 2.23
C LEU A 132 -17.03 -18.76 3.27
N ASP A 133 -16.99 -20.08 3.18
CA ASP A 133 -17.87 -20.93 3.98
C ASP A 133 -17.31 -21.13 5.40
N PRO A 134 -18.16 -21.34 6.43
CA PRO A 134 -17.69 -21.59 7.80
C PRO A 134 -16.68 -22.75 7.85
N GLY A 135 -15.60 -22.58 8.62
CA GLY A 135 -14.51 -23.55 8.73
C GLY A 135 -13.45 -23.49 7.63
N LEU A 136 -13.57 -22.62 6.62
CA LEU A 136 -12.56 -22.44 5.56
C LEU A 136 -11.18 -22.04 6.13
N PHE A 137 -11.15 -21.13 7.12
CA PHE A 137 -9.92 -20.67 7.80
C PHE A 137 -9.69 -21.31 9.19
N GLU A 138 -10.33 -22.47 9.46
CA GLU A 138 -10.20 -23.19 10.74
C GLU A 138 -8.73 -23.54 11.06
N GLY A 139 -8.29 -23.30 12.30
CA GLY A 139 -6.95 -23.61 12.78
C GLY A 139 -5.84 -22.60 12.42
N LEU A 140 -6.12 -21.54 11.63
CA LEU A 140 -5.12 -20.57 11.16
C LEU A 140 -4.79 -19.45 12.18
N SER A 141 -4.63 -19.80 13.46
CA SER A 141 -4.48 -18.82 14.56
C SER A 141 -3.18 -18.00 14.56
N ASN A 142 -2.14 -18.45 13.86
CA ASN A 142 -0.88 -17.71 13.68
C ASN A 142 -0.87 -16.80 12.43
N LEU A 143 -1.90 -16.84 11.59
CA LEU A 143 -1.96 -16.07 10.35
C LEU A 143 -1.88 -14.56 10.63
N ARG A 144 -1.01 -13.84 9.92
CA ARG A 144 -0.84 -12.37 10.04
C ARG A 144 -1.37 -11.62 8.81
N THR A 145 -1.34 -12.25 7.65
CA THR A 145 -1.69 -11.62 6.37
C THR A 145 -2.61 -12.52 5.56
N LEU A 146 -3.81 -12.02 5.25
CA LEU A 146 -4.80 -12.69 4.40
C LEU A 146 -5.16 -11.80 3.20
N CYS A 147 -4.75 -12.23 2.01
CA CYS A 147 -4.98 -11.52 0.75
C CYS A 147 -6.08 -12.22 -0.06
N LEU A 148 -7.26 -11.61 -0.12
CA LEU A 148 -8.45 -12.09 -0.84
C LEU A 148 -8.91 -11.11 -1.94
N GLN A 149 -8.11 -10.09 -2.26
CA GLN A 149 -8.48 -9.06 -3.23
C GLN A 149 -8.66 -9.58 -4.66
N SER A 150 -9.48 -8.88 -5.46
CA SER A 150 -9.85 -9.28 -6.83
C SER A 150 -10.45 -10.69 -6.88
N ASN A 151 -11.46 -10.95 -6.06
CA ASN A 151 -12.27 -12.16 -6.08
C ASN A 151 -13.75 -11.81 -6.38
N GLN A 152 -14.67 -12.74 -6.16
CA GLN A 152 -16.11 -12.54 -6.41
C GLN A 152 -16.95 -12.60 -5.11
N VAL A 153 -16.32 -12.44 -3.94
CA VAL A 153 -16.97 -12.59 -2.63
C VAL A 153 -18.07 -11.54 -2.47
N ALA A 154 -19.32 -11.99 -2.40
CA ALA A 154 -20.50 -11.11 -2.25
C ALA A 154 -20.92 -10.91 -0.78
N PHE A 155 -20.55 -11.85 0.10
CA PHE A 155 -20.93 -11.88 1.51
C PHE A 155 -19.84 -12.57 2.35
N VAL A 156 -19.69 -12.14 3.60
CA VAL A 156 -18.78 -12.74 4.60
C VAL A 156 -19.66 -13.29 5.74
N PRO A 157 -19.82 -14.62 5.87
CA PRO A 157 -20.58 -15.22 6.95
C PRO A 157 -20.00 -14.90 8.34
N ARG A 158 -20.90 -14.71 9.31
CA ARG A 158 -20.52 -14.43 10.70
C ARG A 158 -19.63 -15.55 11.22
N GLY A 159 -18.47 -15.17 11.75
CA GLY A 159 -17.52 -16.09 12.38
C GLY A 159 -16.63 -16.91 11.43
N VAL A 160 -16.65 -16.65 10.11
CA VAL A 160 -15.69 -17.28 9.18
C VAL A 160 -14.23 -16.91 9.48
N PHE A 161 -14.01 -15.84 10.25
CA PHE A 161 -12.72 -15.36 10.72
C PHE A 161 -12.47 -15.59 12.23
N ASN A 162 -13.29 -16.41 12.91
CA ASN A 162 -13.19 -16.65 14.37
C ASN A 162 -11.75 -16.94 14.84
N ASP A 163 -11.08 -17.86 14.16
CA ASP A 163 -9.75 -18.36 14.52
C ASP A 163 -8.62 -17.38 14.15
N LEU A 164 -8.89 -16.36 13.34
CA LEU A 164 -7.89 -15.44 12.75
C LEU A 164 -7.42 -14.35 13.73
N VAL A 165 -7.20 -14.73 14.98
CA VAL A 165 -6.89 -13.83 16.12
C VAL A 165 -5.61 -13.03 15.93
N SER A 166 -4.64 -13.54 15.16
CA SER A 166 -3.35 -12.89 14.90
C SER A 166 -3.31 -12.06 13.60
N VAL A 167 -4.40 -12.02 12.81
CA VAL A 167 -4.36 -11.35 11.50
C VAL A 167 -4.27 -9.83 11.66
N GLN A 168 -3.16 -9.27 11.17
CA GLN A 168 -2.85 -7.84 11.22
C GLN A 168 -3.23 -7.12 9.92
N TYR A 169 -3.25 -7.84 8.79
CA TYR A 169 -3.61 -7.33 7.46
C TYR A 169 -4.65 -8.23 6.79
N LEU A 170 -5.83 -7.67 6.51
CA LEU A 170 -6.88 -8.30 5.70
C LEU A 170 -7.18 -7.41 4.48
N ASN A 171 -7.06 -7.99 3.29
CA ASN A 171 -7.42 -7.32 2.05
C ASN A 171 -8.56 -8.04 1.32
N LEU A 172 -9.71 -7.36 1.22
CA LEU A 172 -10.93 -7.75 0.52
C LEU A 172 -11.24 -6.78 -0.65
N GLN A 173 -10.28 -5.97 -1.09
CA GLN A 173 -10.41 -5.04 -2.21
C GLN A 173 -10.95 -5.71 -3.48
N ARG A 174 -11.71 -4.98 -4.32
CA ARG A 174 -12.20 -5.48 -5.62
C ARG A 174 -12.98 -6.80 -5.52
N ASN A 175 -13.82 -6.92 -4.49
CA ASN A 175 -14.80 -7.99 -4.34
C ASN A 175 -16.22 -7.47 -4.66
N ARG A 176 -17.27 -8.15 -4.19
CA ARG A 176 -18.68 -7.83 -4.49
C ARG A 176 -19.50 -7.56 -3.23
N LEU A 177 -18.86 -7.24 -2.11
CA LEU A 177 -19.51 -7.03 -0.81
C LEU A 177 -20.51 -5.87 -0.89
N THR A 178 -21.75 -6.10 -0.46
CA THR A 178 -22.84 -5.10 -0.51
C THR A 178 -23.22 -4.53 0.86
N VAL A 179 -23.03 -5.30 1.93
CA VAL A 179 -23.35 -4.94 3.32
C VAL A 179 -22.29 -5.51 4.26
N LEU A 180 -21.89 -4.74 5.29
CA LEU A 180 -21.13 -5.26 6.43
C LEU A 180 -22.06 -5.40 7.64
N GLY A 181 -22.22 -6.63 8.13
CA GLY A 181 -23.10 -6.97 9.24
C GLY A 181 -22.38 -6.95 10.58
N SER A 182 -23.15 -7.09 11.67
CA SER A 182 -22.58 -7.28 13.01
C SER A 182 -21.81 -8.60 13.08
N GLY A 183 -20.58 -8.55 13.62
CA GLY A 183 -19.73 -9.73 13.73
C GLY A 183 -19.12 -10.25 12.41
N THR A 184 -19.15 -9.45 11.31
CA THR A 184 -18.45 -9.80 10.06
C THR A 184 -16.94 -10.03 10.26
N PHE A 185 -16.30 -9.29 11.17
CA PHE A 185 -14.87 -9.44 11.52
C PHE A 185 -14.65 -10.02 12.94
N PHE A 186 -15.60 -10.80 13.45
CA PHE A 186 -15.45 -11.45 14.75
C PHE A 186 -14.23 -12.38 14.77
N GLY A 187 -13.46 -12.37 15.85
CA GLY A 187 -12.17 -13.04 15.99
C GLY A 187 -10.95 -12.15 15.69
N MET A 188 -11.07 -11.15 14.80
CA MET A 188 -9.92 -10.41 14.24
C MET A 188 -9.36 -9.29 15.15
N ILE A 189 -9.09 -9.61 16.42
CA ILE A 189 -8.74 -8.65 17.48
C ILE A 189 -7.39 -7.93 17.30
N ALA A 190 -6.46 -8.51 16.53
CA ALA A 190 -5.15 -7.93 16.22
C ALA A 190 -5.11 -7.10 14.93
N LEU A 191 -6.24 -6.93 14.23
CA LEU A 191 -6.29 -6.33 12.90
C LEU A 191 -5.86 -4.86 12.90
N ARG A 192 -4.84 -4.54 12.11
CA ARG A 192 -4.25 -3.19 11.97
C ARG A 192 -4.60 -2.52 10.65
N ILE A 193 -4.74 -3.29 9.58
CA ILE A 193 -5.05 -2.77 8.24
C ILE A 193 -6.20 -3.59 7.64
N LEU A 194 -7.27 -2.89 7.26
CA LEU A 194 -8.44 -3.45 6.60
C LEU A 194 -8.72 -2.71 5.28
N ASP A 195 -8.53 -3.40 4.16
CA ASP A 195 -8.87 -2.89 2.84
C ASP A 195 -10.16 -3.53 2.32
N LEU A 196 -11.18 -2.70 2.15
CA LEU A 196 -12.52 -3.03 1.63
C LEU A 196 -12.83 -2.21 0.37
N SER A 197 -11.81 -1.60 -0.24
CA SER A 197 -11.99 -0.67 -1.35
C SER A 197 -12.52 -1.34 -2.62
N ASN A 198 -13.15 -0.58 -3.50
CA ASN A 198 -13.65 -1.05 -4.80
C ASN A 198 -14.64 -2.23 -4.67
N ASN A 199 -15.48 -2.21 -3.63
CA ASN A 199 -16.58 -3.16 -3.42
C ASN A 199 -17.92 -2.50 -3.83
N LYS A 200 -19.05 -2.97 -3.30
CA LYS A 200 -20.40 -2.42 -3.57
C LYS A 200 -21.11 -2.04 -2.27
N ILE A 201 -20.36 -1.72 -1.22
CA ILE A 201 -20.91 -1.57 0.13
C ILE A 201 -21.83 -0.36 0.19
N LEU A 202 -23.12 -0.62 0.39
CA LEU A 202 -24.18 0.39 0.51
C LEU A 202 -24.48 0.71 1.98
N ARG A 203 -24.32 -0.27 2.88
CA ARG A 203 -24.61 -0.15 4.32
C ARG A 203 -23.55 -0.86 5.16
N ILE A 204 -23.24 -0.25 6.29
CA ILE A 204 -22.40 -0.82 7.35
C ILE A 204 -23.24 -0.77 8.63
N SER A 205 -23.33 -1.88 9.35
CA SER A 205 -24.00 -1.94 10.65
C SER A 205 -23.22 -1.16 11.70
N ASP A 206 -23.92 -0.57 12.67
CA ASP A 206 -23.35 0.10 13.85
C ASP A 206 -22.39 -0.80 14.66
N LEU A 207 -22.54 -2.13 14.57
CA LEU A 207 -21.61 -3.12 15.15
C LEU A 207 -20.72 -3.81 14.09
N GLY A 208 -20.60 -3.22 12.90
CA GLY A 208 -19.89 -3.79 11.75
C GLY A 208 -18.36 -3.87 11.94
N PHE A 209 -17.79 -2.99 12.77
CA PHE A 209 -16.37 -2.98 13.14
C PHE A 209 -16.14 -3.32 14.62
N GLN A 210 -17.11 -3.98 15.27
CA GLN A 210 -16.98 -4.41 16.67
C GLN A 210 -15.72 -5.26 16.87
N HIS A 211 -15.03 -5.05 18.00
CA HIS A 211 -13.73 -5.65 18.36
C HIS A 211 -12.50 -5.16 17.57
N LEU A 212 -12.64 -4.37 16.49
CA LEU A 212 -11.50 -3.85 15.72
C LEU A 212 -10.81 -2.63 16.38
N GLY A 213 -10.70 -2.62 17.71
CA GLY A 213 -10.21 -1.47 18.48
C GLY A 213 -8.75 -1.09 18.20
N GLN A 214 -7.94 -2.02 17.68
CA GLN A 214 -6.52 -1.80 17.32
C GLN A 214 -6.30 -1.31 15.88
N LEU A 215 -7.36 -1.14 15.08
CA LEU A 215 -7.23 -0.85 13.65
C LEU A 215 -6.56 0.52 13.42
N ASP A 216 -5.42 0.53 12.71
CA ASP A 216 -4.66 1.74 12.37
C ASP A 216 -5.11 2.35 11.02
N CYS A 217 -5.48 1.52 10.04
CA CYS A 217 -5.88 1.93 8.69
C CYS A 217 -7.16 1.23 8.20
N LEU A 218 -8.10 2.01 7.66
CA LEU A 218 -9.35 1.54 7.07
C LEU A 218 -9.58 2.16 5.68
N TYR A 219 -9.72 1.32 4.65
CA TYR A 219 -9.98 1.76 3.28
C TYR A 219 -11.38 1.30 2.83
N LEU A 220 -12.32 2.25 2.73
CA LEU A 220 -13.69 2.08 2.23
C LEU A 220 -13.90 2.78 0.87
N GLU A 221 -12.80 3.16 0.22
CA GLU A 221 -12.79 3.89 -1.05
C GLU A 221 -13.46 3.12 -2.20
N GLY A 222 -14.20 3.80 -3.08
CA GLY A 222 -14.83 3.13 -4.23
C GLY A 222 -15.96 2.20 -3.80
N ASN A 223 -16.92 2.72 -3.04
CA ASN A 223 -18.10 1.99 -2.55
C ASN A 223 -19.37 2.85 -2.74
N ASN A 224 -20.53 2.31 -2.36
CA ASN A 224 -21.83 2.96 -2.52
C ASN A 224 -22.33 3.61 -1.21
N LEU A 225 -21.44 4.01 -0.30
CA LEU A 225 -21.85 4.66 0.95
C LEU A 225 -22.42 6.05 0.65
N THR A 226 -23.67 6.29 1.06
CA THR A 226 -24.35 7.59 0.91
C THR A 226 -24.19 8.51 2.12
N LYS A 227 -23.71 7.98 3.25
CA LYS A 227 -23.47 8.69 4.51
C LYS A 227 -22.24 8.12 5.21
N VAL A 228 -21.62 8.92 6.07
CA VAL A 228 -20.56 8.45 6.98
C VAL A 228 -21.19 7.57 8.07
N PRO A 229 -20.71 6.32 8.31
CA PRO A 229 -21.30 5.39 9.28
C PRO A 229 -20.80 5.68 10.71
N SER A 230 -21.14 6.84 11.26
CA SER A 230 -20.55 7.39 12.50
C SER A 230 -20.64 6.46 13.72
N ASN A 231 -21.73 5.72 13.90
CA ASN A 231 -21.87 4.75 14.99
C ASN A 231 -20.89 3.58 14.87
N ALA A 232 -20.64 3.07 13.66
CA ALA A 232 -19.71 1.97 13.42
C ALA A 232 -18.25 2.36 13.66
N PHE A 233 -17.93 3.65 13.58
CA PHE A 233 -16.59 4.20 13.80
C PHE A 233 -16.25 4.45 15.28
N GLU A 234 -17.24 4.49 16.18
CA GLU A 234 -17.03 4.90 17.57
C GLU A 234 -16.07 3.98 18.36
N VAL A 235 -15.95 2.71 17.94
CA VAL A 235 -15.03 1.71 18.51
C VAL A 235 -13.60 1.80 17.98
N LEU A 236 -13.36 2.50 16.87
CA LEU A 236 -12.08 2.50 16.13
C LEU A 236 -11.06 3.50 16.71
N LYS A 237 -10.84 3.45 18.02
CA LYS A 237 -10.07 4.46 18.77
C LYS A 237 -8.60 4.57 18.36
N SER A 238 -7.99 3.52 17.79
CA SER A 238 -6.61 3.55 17.27
C SER A 238 -6.47 4.04 15.83
N LEU A 239 -7.57 4.34 15.13
CA LEU A 239 -7.54 4.60 13.68
C LEU A 239 -6.84 5.91 13.33
N LYS A 240 -5.75 5.81 12.55
CA LYS A 240 -4.93 6.94 12.08
C LYS A 240 -5.25 7.35 10.64
N ARG A 241 -5.75 6.42 9.82
CA ARG A 241 -6.04 6.66 8.39
C ARG A 241 -7.39 6.08 7.97
N LEU A 242 -8.21 6.93 7.36
CA LEU A 242 -9.52 6.57 6.80
C LEU A 242 -9.64 7.10 5.36
N SER A 243 -9.88 6.22 4.38
CA SER A 243 -10.35 6.64 3.05
C SER A 243 -11.82 6.29 2.85
N LEU A 244 -12.62 7.31 2.60
CA LEU A 244 -14.03 7.30 2.18
C LEU A 244 -14.19 7.99 0.81
N SER A 245 -13.09 8.14 0.06
CA SER A 245 -13.06 8.68 -1.30
C SER A 245 -13.90 7.82 -2.27
N HIS A 246 -14.29 8.36 -3.42
CA HIS A 246 -15.03 7.63 -4.45
C HIS A 246 -16.30 6.95 -3.93
N ASN A 247 -17.03 7.64 -3.05
CA ASN A 247 -18.34 7.22 -2.51
C ASN A 247 -19.44 8.23 -2.93
N HIS A 248 -20.61 8.18 -2.29
CA HIS A 248 -21.80 8.95 -2.65
C HIS A 248 -22.28 9.82 -1.47
N ILE A 249 -21.34 10.34 -0.67
CA ILE A 249 -21.57 11.06 0.58
C ILE A 249 -21.87 12.54 0.29
N GLU A 250 -23.15 12.87 0.10
CA GLU A 250 -23.58 14.21 -0.33
C GLU A 250 -23.39 15.30 0.75
N ALA A 251 -23.36 14.93 2.03
CA ALA A 251 -23.11 15.87 3.13
C ALA A 251 -22.41 15.21 4.33
N ILE A 252 -21.51 15.95 4.97
CA ILE A 252 -20.93 15.58 6.27
C ILE A 252 -21.88 16.06 7.37
N GLN A 253 -22.48 15.10 8.08
CA GLN A 253 -23.42 15.34 9.18
C GLN A 253 -22.69 15.70 10.49
N PRO A 254 -23.33 16.35 11.47
CA PRO A 254 -22.72 16.62 12.78
C PRO A 254 -22.19 15.34 13.42
N PHE A 255 -21.01 15.42 14.04
CA PHE A 255 -20.34 14.29 14.72
C PHE A 255 -20.10 13.05 13.82
N ALA A 256 -20.00 13.22 12.49
CA ALA A 256 -19.82 12.13 11.53
C ALA A 256 -18.59 11.23 11.82
N PHE A 257 -17.58 11.75 12.50
CA PHE A 257 -16.31 11.07 12.80
C PHE A 257 -16.07 10.87 14.31
N LYS A 258 -17.14 10.83 15.13
CA LYS A 258 -17.04 10.58 16.58
C LYS A 258 -16.25 9.30 16.90
N GLY A 259 -15.49 9.33 18.00
CA GLY A 259 -14.66 8.21 18.48
C GLY A 259 -13.34 8.00 17.75
N LEU A 260 -13.12 8.58 16.57
CA LEU A 260 -11.88 8.50 15.79
C LEU A 260 -10.76 9.43 16.33
N VAL A 261 -10.54 9.41 17.64
CA VAL A 261 -9.73 10.40 18.38
C VAL A 261 -8.26 10.48 17.96
N ASN A 262 -7.72 9.43 17.33
CA ASN A 262 -6.34 9.37 16.84
C ASN A 262 -6.21 9.54 15.30
N LEU A 263 -7.28 9.98 14.62
CA LEU A 263 -7.28 10.10 13.15
C LEU A 263 -6.38 11.24 12.68
N GLU A 264 -5.36 10.91 11.89
CA GLU A 264 -4.41 11.88 11.33
C GLU A 264 -4.67 12.15 9.83
N TYR A 265 -5.21 11.17 9.09
CA TYR A 265 -5.43 11.23 7.64
C TYR A 265 -6.88 10.89 7.29
N LEU A 266 -7.61 11.85 6.73
CA LEU A 266 -8.98 11.67 6.23
C LEU A 266 -9.06 12.00 4.73
N LEU A 267 -9.38 10.98 3.93
CA LEU A 267 -9.54 11.10 2.49
C LEU A 267 -11.00 10.96 2.10
N LEU A 268 -11.55 12.03 1.50
CA LEU A 268 -12.94 12.16 1.06
C LEU A 268 -12.99 12.64 -0.40
N LYS A 269 -12.00 12.26 -1.22
CA LYS A 269 -11.90 12.73 -2.61
C LYS A 269 -13.04 12.18 -3.45
N ASN A 270 -13.68 13.01 -4.28
CA ASN A 270 -14.68 12.56 -5.26
C ASN A 270 -15.82 11.74 -4.63
N SER A 271 -16.37 12.26 -3.53
CA SER A 271 -17.48 11.66 -2.79
C SER A 271 -18.80 12.43 -2.92
N ARG A 272 -18.85 13.46 -3.79
CA ARG A 272 -20.01 14.34 -4.08
C ARG A 272 -20.46 15.24 -2.93
N ILE A 273 -19.61 15.51 -1.95
CA ILE A 273 -19.93 16.35 -0.78
C ILE A 273 -20.29 17.77 -1.25
N GLN A 274 -21.51 18.21 -0.96
CA GLN A 274 -22.01 19.57 -1.24
C GLN A 274 -21.85 20.47 -0.01
N ASN A 275 -22.12 19.93 1.18
CA ASN A 275 -22.18 20.67 2.43
C ASN A 275 -21.48 19.93 3.58
N VAL A 276 -20.90 20.69 4.50
CA VAL A 276 -20.41 20.22 5.80
C VAL A 276 -21.24 20.91 6.87
N ALA A 277 -21.97 20.14 7.67
CA ALA A 277 -22.73 20.67 8.79
C ALA A 277 -21.80 21.16 9.90
N ARG A 278 -22.31 22.08 10.74
CA ARG A 278 -21.67 22.46 12.00
C ARG A 278 -21.34 21.21 12.82
N ASP A 279 -20.18 21.22 13.47
CA ASP A 279 -19.63 20.08 14.24
C ASP A 279 -19.43 18.79 13.39
N GLY A 280 -19.44 18.89 12.06
CA GLY A 280 -19.28 17.74 11.15
C GLY A 280 -17.94 16.99 11.27
N PHE A 281 -16.87 17.72 11.57
CA PHE A 281 -15.55 17.16 11.90
C PHE A 281 -15.28 17.09 13.42
N SER A 282 -16.32 17.12 14.25
CA SER A 282 -16.16 16.96 15.70
C SER A 282 -15.71 15.53 16.04
N GLY A 283 -14.74 15.43 16.96
CA GLY A 283 -14.13 14.16 17.41
C GLY A 283 -12.77 13.82 16.80
N ILE A 284 -12.34 14.49 15.72
CA ILE A 284 -11.07 14.23 15.01
C ILE A 284 -10.04 15.36 15.18
N ASN A 285 -9.88 15.84 16.40
CA ASN A 285 -9.05 17.01 16.73
C ASN A 285 -7.55 16.83 16.40
N ASN A 286 -7.08 15.60 16.22
CA ASN A 286 -5.69 15.25 15.86
C ASN A 286 -5.45 15.17 14.33
N LEU A 287 -6.43 15.56 13.50
CA LEU A 287 -6.33 15.46 12.05
C LEU A 287 -5.24 16.39 11.48
N LYS A 288 -4.29 15.79 10.75
CA LYS A 288 -3.16 16.48 10.10
C LYS A 288 -3.37 16.67 8.60
N HIS A 289 -4.08 15.75 7.94
CA HIS A 289 -4.33 15.78 6.49
C HIS A 289 -5.81 15.57 6.16
N LEU A 290 -6.42 16.55 5.49
CA LEU A 290 -7.81 16.51 5.01
C LEU A 290 -7.86 16.69 3.49
N ILE A 291 -8.37 15.68 2.79
CA ILE A 291 -8.49 15.68 1.32
C ILE A 291 -9.98 15.71 0.94
N LEU A 292 -10.48 16.91 0.61
CA LEU A 292 -11.84 17.17 0.12
C LEU A 292 -11.87 17.47 -1.40
N SER A 293 -10.79 17.13 -2.12
CA SER A 293 -10.65 17.34 -3.57
C SER A 293 -11.80 16.73 -4.39
N HIS A 294 -12.15 17.34 -5.52
CA HIS A 294 -13.11 16.80 -6.49
C HIS A 294 -14.54 16.60 -5.92
N ASN A 295 -15.00 17.46 -5.02
CA ASN A 295 -16.36 17.43 -4.48
C ASN A 295 -17.20 18.61 -5.02
N ASN A 296 -18.35 18.88 -4.42
CA ASN A 296 -19.31 19.89 -4.84
C ASN A 296 -19.45 21.03 -3.81
N LEU A 297 -18.42 21.29 -2.98
CA LEU A 297 -18.48 22.35 -1.96
C LEU A 297 -18.62 23.73 -2.63
N GLU A 298 -19.62 24.52 -2.23
CA GLU A 298 -19.93 25.83 -2.85
C GLU A 298 -19.61 27.04 -1.96
N ASN A 299 -19.77 26.93 -0.64
CA ASN A 299 -19.38 27.98 0.32
C ASN A 299 -18.65 27.34 1.52
N LEU A 300 -17.72 28.09 2.12
CA LEU A 300 -16.97 27.64 3.31
C LEU A 300 -17.11 28.67 4.43
N ASN A 301 -17.71 28.24 5.54
CA ASN A 301 -18.09 29.12 6.65
C ASN A 301 -17.09 29.02 7.81
N SER A 302 -17.12 29.97 8.74
CA SER A 302 -16.30 29.97 9.96
C SER A 302 -16.36 28.64 10.75
N ASP A 303 -17.57 28.08 10.91
CA ASP A 303 -17.82 26.82 11.61
C ASP A 303 -17.25 25.56 10.88
N THR A 304 -16.96 25.64 9.58
CA THR A 304 -16.68 24.44 8.75
C THR A 304 -15.42 23.68 9.17
N PHE A 305 -14.38 24.37 9.65
CA PHE A 305 -13.12 23.75 10.10
C PHE A 305 -12.67 24.21 11.50
N SER A 306 -13.53 24.88 12.27
CA SER A 306 -13.19 25.56 13.52
C SER A 306 -12.52 24.67 14.58
N LEU A 307 -12.76 23.35 14.54
CA LEU A 307 -12.19 22.35 15.46
C LEU A 307 -10.82 21.79 15.02
N LEU A 308 -10.40 21.98 13.77
CA LEU A 308 -9.25 21.29 13.15
C LEU A 308 -7.90 21.99 13.41
N LYS A 309 -7.59 22.22 14.68
CA LYS A 309 -6.43 23.03 15.12
C LYS A 309 -5.05 22.47 14.72
N ASN A 310 -4.96 21.16 14.47
CA ASN A 310 -3.71 20.46 14.14
C ASN A 310 -3.51 20.22 12.63
N LEU A 311 -4.37 20.79 11.77
CA LEU A 311 -4.38 20.49 10.34
C LEU A 311 -3.16 21.08 9.62
N ILE A 312 -2.30 20.23 9.06
CA ILE A 312 -1.09 20.60 8.32
C ILE A 312 -1.39 20.80 6.83
N TYR A 313 -2.34 20.04 6.29
CA TYR A 313 -2.55 19.87 4.86
C TYR A 313 -4.04 19.83 4.51
N LEU A 314 -4.51 20.82 3.76
CA LEU A 314 -5.90 20.94 3.33
C LEU A 314 -6.00 21.03 1.79
N LYS A 315 -6.63 20.02 1.17
CA LYS A 315 -7.03 20.09 -0.24
C LYS A 315 -8.52 20.30 -0.40
N LEU A 316 -8.87 21.36 -1.12
CA LEU A 316 -10.20 21.75 -1.56
C LEU A 316 -10.23 21.92 -3.10
N ASP A 317 -9.22 21.42 -3.81
CA ASP A 317 -9.10 21.55 -5.27
C ASP A 317 -10.26 20.88 -6.01
N ARG A 318 -10.68 21.47 -7.13
CA ARG A 318 -11.75 20.91 -7.99
C ARG A 318 -13.07 20.77 -7.23
N ASN A 319 -13.42 21.78 -6.42
CA ASN A 319 -14.75 21.96 -5.86
C ASN A 319 -15.49 23.05 -6.67
N ARG A 320 -16.54 23.65 -6.10
CA ARG A 320 -17.35 24.71 -6.71
C ARG A 320 -17.28 26.01 -5.90
N ILE A 321 -16.25 26.18 -5.05
CA ILE A 321 -16.25 27.18 -4.00
C ILE A 321 -16.33 28.58 -4.61
N ILE A 322 -17.35 29.34 -4.22
CA ILE A 322 -17.64 30.71 -4.66
C ILE A 322 -17.11 31.71 -3.63
N SER A 323 -17.31 31.42 -2.33
CA SER A 323 -16.89 32.29 -1.23
C SER A 323 -16.30 31.50 -0.05
N ILE A 324 -15.47 32.18 0.75
CA ILE A 324 -14.86 31.67 1.98
C ILE A 324 -14.97 32.77 3.03
N ASP A 325 -15.59 32.49 4.18
CA ASP A 325 -15.68 33.43 5.29
C ASP A 325 -14.29 33.81 5.84
N ASN A 326 -14.17 35.03 6.36
CA ASN A 326 -12.91 35.60 6.86
C ASN A 326 -12.18 34.70 7.87
N ASP A 327 -12.96 33.98 8.68
CA ASP A 327 -12.48 33.37 9.93
C ASP A 327 -12.40 31.82 9.81
N THR A 328 -12.77 31.27 8.65
CA THR A 328 -12.78 29.81 8.30
C THR A 328 -11.48 29.07 8.59
N PHE A 329 -10.34 29.78 8.60
CA PHE A 329 -9.02 29.20 8.85
C PHE A 329 -8.31 29.75 10.11
N GLU A 330 -8.97 30.57 10.92
CA GLU A 330 -8.36 31.24 12.08
C GLU A 330 -7.71 30.23 13.05
N ASN A 331 -8.46 29.20 13.43
CA ASN A 331 -8.04 28.19 14.40
C ASN A 331 -6.93 27.23 13.94
N MET A 332 -6.48 27.29 12.67
CA MET A 332 -5.39 26.46 12.12
C MET A 332 -4.15 27.27 11.68
N GLY A 333 -4.08 28.55 12.08
CA GLY A 333 -3.04 29.47 11.61
C GLY A 333 -1.60 29.03 11.85
N ALA A 334 -1.34 28.42 13.02
CA ALA A 334 -0.02 27.95 13.45
C ALA A 334 0.33 26.51 13.01
N SER A 335 -0.56 25.83 12.27
CA SER A 335 -0.41 24.43 11.88
C SER A 335 -0.50 24.20 10.38
N LEU A 336 -1.35 24.94 9.67
CA LEU A 336 -1.59 24.75 8.23
C LEU A 336 -0.40 25.21 7.39
N LYS A 337 0.29 24.25 6.77
CA LYS A 337 1.46 24.50 5.91
C LYS A 337 1.11 24.53 4.43
N ILE A 338 0.08 23.79 4.01
CA ILE A 338 -0.29 23.63 2.60
C ILE A 338 -1.81 23.73 2.44
N LEU A 339 -2.25 24.69 1.62
CA LEU A 339 -3.64 24.94 1.25
C LEU A 339 -3.80 24.93 -0.27
N ASN A 340 -4.73 24.13 -0.80
CA ASN A 340 -5.05 24.11 -2.23
C ASN A 340 -6.55 24.39 -2.48
N LEU A 341 -6.81 25.54 -3.11
CA LEU A 341 -8.09 26.08 -3.56
C LEU A 341 -8.21 26.13 -5.09
N SER A 342 -7.26 25.54 -5.83
CA SER A 342 -7.22 25.61 -7.30
C SER A 342 -8.38 24.87 -7.96
N PHE A 343 -8.80 25.34 -9.15
CA PHE A 343 -9.99 24.82 -9.86
C PHE A 343 -11.27 24.92 -9.01
N ASN A 344 -11.60 26.12 -8.55
CA ASN A 344 -12.87 26.46 -7.90
C ASN A 344 -13.55 27.61 -8.68
N ASN A 345 -14.58 28.21 -8.11
CA ASN A 345 -15.34 29.31 -8.72
C ASN A 345 -15.12 30.66 -8.00
N LEU A 346 -13.96 30.84 -7.36
CA LEU A 346 -13.63 32.06 -6.60
C LEU A 346 -13.46 33.27 -7.55
N THR A 347 -14.31 34.28 -7.39
CA THR A 347 -14.15 35.59 -8.03
C THR A 347 -13.12 36.45 -7.32
N ASP A 348 -13.16 36.42 -5.98
CA ASP A 348 -12.30 37.20 -5.10
C ASP A 348 -12.01 36.45 -3.79
N LEU A 349 -10.98 36.88 -3.07
CA LEU A 349 -10.55 36.26 -1.81
C LEU A 349 -9.99 37.33 -0.88
N HIS A 350 -10.71 37.61 0.20
CA HIS A 350 -10.39 38.71 1.11
C HIS A 350 -9.16 38.38 1.99
N PRO A 351 -8.21 39.31 2.23
CA PRO A 351 -6.96 39.00 2.94
C PRO A 351 -7.10 38.47 4.36
N ARG A 352 -8.23 38.71 5.05
CA ARG A 352 -8.46 38.13 6.39
C ARG A 352 -8.52 36.60 6.36
N VAL A 353 -8.95 35.99 5.26
CA VAL A 353 -8.98 34.52 5.09
C VAL A 353 -7.56 33.92 5.17
N LEU A 354 -6.52 34.66 4.74
CA LEU A 354 -5.15 34.16 4.68
C LEU A 354 -4.23 34.72 5.77
N LYS A 355 -4.51 35.91 6.32
CA LYS A 355 -3.67 36.55 7.35
C LYS A 355 -3.43 35.73 8.63
N PRO A 356 -4.37 34.92 9.15
CA PRO A 356 -4.12 34.04 10.29
C PRO A 356 -3.10 32.93 10.02
N LEU A 357 -2.88 32.55 8.75
CA LEU A 357 -2.12 31.37 8.33
C LEU A 357 -0.59 31.61 8.38
N SER A 358 -0.08 31.90 9.56
CA SER A 358 1.33 32.23 9.83
C SER A 358 2.32 31.09 9.51
N SER A 359 1.86 29.84 9.46
CA SER A 359 2.68 28.68 9.06
C SER A 359 2.53 28.27 7.59
N LEU A 360 1.77 29.02 6.78
CA LEU A 360 1.50 28.68 5.38
C LEU A 360 2.77 28.83 4.53
N THR A 361 3.16 27.74 3.88
CA THR A 361 4.34 27.68 3.00
C THR A 361 3.96 27.52 1.53
N HIS A 362 2.85 26.83 1.26
CA HIS A 362 2.38 26.55 -0.09
C HIS A 362 0.89 26.86 -0.19
N LEU A 363 0.54 27.88 -0.99
CA LEU A 363 -0.83 28.20 -1.38
C LEU A 363 -1.00 27.92 -2.87
N GLN A 364 -2.04 27.20 -3.24
CA GLN A 364 -2.42 26.97 -4.65
C GLN A 364 -3.84 27.48 -4.84
N ALA A 365 -4.04 28.42 -5.76
CA ALA A 365 -5.37 29.01 -6.05
C ALA A 365 -5.55 29.34 -7.55
N ASN A 366 -4.76 28.70 -8.42
CA ASN A 366 -4.84 28.86 -9.87
C ASN A 366 -6.16 28.31 -10.43
N SER A 367 -6.50 28.68 -11.66
CA SER A 367 -7.67 28.16 -12.38
C SER A 367 -9.01 28.45 -11.65
N ASN A 368 -9.13 29.64 -11.09
CA ASN A 368 -10.38 30.25 -10.59
C ASN A 368 -10.74 31.45 -11.50
N PRO A 369 -12.02 31.86 -11.59
CA PRO A 369 -12.50 32.96 -12.43
C PRO A 369 -12.21 34.35 -11.82
N TRP A 370 -10.95 34.62 -11.47
CA TRP A 370 -10.55 35.81 -10.71
C TRP A 370 -10.98 37.14 -11.37
N GLU A 371 -11.69 37.95 -10.59
CA GLU A 371 -12.06 39.32 -10.93
C GLU A 371 -11.05 40.30 -10.34
N CYS A 372 -10.19 40.83 -11.20
CA CYS A 372 -9.19 41.83 -10.84
C CYS A 372 -9.81 43.24 -10.75
N ASN A 373 -10.77 43.36 -9.83
CA ASN A 373 -11.37 44.61 -9.36
C ASN A 373 -10.88 44.93 -7.93
N CYS A 374 -11.41 46.01 -7.34
CA CYS A 374 -10.97 46.52 -6.05
C CYS A 374 -11.08 45.54 -4.87
N LYS A 375 -11.95 44.51 -4.94
CA LYS A 375 -12.01 43.46 -3.92
C LYS A 375 -10.70 42.67 -3.83
N LEU A 376 -10.14 42.33 -5.00
CA LEU A 376 -8.95 41.49 -5.11
C LEU A 376 -7.64 42.26 -4.85
N LEU A 377 -7.67 43.59 -4.89
CA LEU A 377 -6.44 44.39 -4.77
C LEU A 377 -5.82 44.34 -3.36
N GLY A 378 -6.63 44.10 -2.32
CA GLY A 378 -6.11 43.75 -0.98
C GLY A 378 -5.35 42.42 -0.95
N LEU A 379 -5.73 41.42 -1.78
CA LEU A 379 -4.99 40.16 -1.91
C LEU A 379 -3.68 40.38 -2.67
N ARG A 380 -3.71 41.21 -3.72
CA ARG A 380 -2.51 41.64 -4.46
C ARG A 380 -1.49 42.31 -3.55
N ASP A 381 -1.93 43.18 -2.65
CA ASP A 381 -1.07 43.86 -1.67
C ASP A 381 -0.54 42.90 -0.59
N TRP A 382 -1.38 41.99 -0.08
CA TRP A 382 -0.93 40.96 0.85
C TRP A 382 0.13 40.04 0.22
N LEU A 383 -0.10 39.55 -1.00
CA LEU A 383 0.85 38.72 -1.74
C LEU A 383 2.20 39.42 -1.93
N ALA A 384 2.20 40.71 -2.28
CA ALA A 384 3.40 41.52 -2.43
C ALA A 384 4.19 41.71 -1.12
N SER A 385 3.55 41.54 0.04
CA SER A 385 4.19 41.56 1.37
C SER A 385 4.53 40.16 1.92
N SER A 386 4.09 39.10 1.25
CA SER A 386 4.20 37.72 1.74
C SER A 386 5.42 36.99 1.17
N ALA A 387 5.88 35.95 1.88
CA ALA A 387 6.86 35.00 1.34
C ALA A 387 6.25 33.97 0.36
N ILE A 388 4.94 34.06 0.07
CA ILE A 388 4.19 33.04 -0.68
C ILE A 388 4.10 33.46 -2.16
N THR A 389 4.76 32.70 -3.03
CA THR A 389 4.67 32.89 -4.49
C THR A 389 3.39 32.24 -5.03
N LEU A 390 2.43 33.07 -5.46
CA LEU A 390 1.15 32.60 -6.01
C LEU A 390 0.82 33.26 -7.36
N ASN A 391 0.79 32.43 -8.41
CA ASN A 391 0.41 32.86 -9.76
C ASN A 391 -1.11 32.85 -9.95
N ILE A 392 -1.78 33.87 -9.44
CA ILE A 392 -3.15 34.24 -9.85
C ILE A 392 -3.09 34.94 -11.21
N TYR A 393 -3.93 34.51 -12.16
CA TYR A 393 -4.16 35.18 -13.43
C TYR A 393 -5.59 35.72 -13.47
N CYS A 394 -5.75 36.97 -13.90
CA CYS A 394 -7.05 37.60 -14.03
C CYS A 394 -7.85 36.98 -15.18
N GLN A 395 -9.14 36.71 -14.95
CA GLN A 395 -10.09 36.36 -16.01
C GLN A 395 -10.93 37.58 -16.41
N ASN A 396 -11.32 38.41 -15.44
CA ASN A 396 -12.05 39.66 -15.63
C ASN A 396 -11.29 40.83 -14.94
N PRO A 397 -11.48 42.09 -15.36
CA PRO A 397 -12.16 42.52 -16.59
C PRO A 397 -11.37 42.13 -17.85
N PRO A 398 -11.98 42.18 -19.06
CA PRO A 398 -11.31 41.79 -20.31
C PRO A 398 -9.97 42.49 -20.57
N SER A 399 -9.82 43.74 -20.14
CA SER A 399 -8.57 44.52 -20.24
C SER A 399 -7.41 43.99 -19.38
N MET A 400 -7.68 43.11 -18.42
CA MET A 400 -6.66 42.44 -17.59
C MET A 400 -6.53 40.94 -17.88
N ARG A 401 -7.38 40.38 -18.75
CA ARG A 401 -7.50 38.92 -18.93
C ARG A 401 -6.16 38.29 -19.33
N GLY A 402 -5.74 37.28 -18.58
CA GLY A 402 -4.44 36.61 -18.75
C GLY A 402 -3.24 37.30 -18.11
N ARG A 403 -3.37 38.53 -17.58
CA ARG A 403 -2.29 39.16 -16.77
C ARG A 403 -2.20 38.47 -15.41
N ALA A 404 -0.97 38.24 -14.93
CA ALA A 404 -0.74 37.74 -13.57
C ALA A 404 -0.86 38.88 -12.55
N LEU A 405 -1.61 38.66 -11.46
CA LEU A 405 -2.02 39.66 -10.47
C LEU A 405 -0.84 40.43 -9.85
N HIS A 406 0.30 39.76 -9.66
CA HIS A 406 1.54 40.36 -9.13
C HIS A 406 2.08 41.51 -10.02
N TYR A 407 1.91 41.42 -11.34
CA TYR A 407 2.35 42.43 -12.31
C TYR A 407 1.26 43.46 -12.67
N ILE A 408 0.22 43.58 -11.85
CA ILE A 408 -0.82 44.60 -11.98
C ILE A 408 -0.55 45.71 -10.97
N LYS A 409 -0.53 46.95 -11.46
CA LYS A 409 -0.32 48.14 -10.63
C LYS A 409 -1.62 48.51 -9.95
N TRP A 410 -1.56 49.11 -8.76
CA TRP A 410 -2.71 49.72 -8.08
C TRP A 410 -3.53 50.60 -9.04
N THR A 411 -2.86 51.41 -9.87
CA THR A 411 -3.45 52.34 -10.84
C THR A 411 -4.29 51.67 -11.93
N ASP A 412 -4.09 50.38 -12.19
CA ASP A 412 -4.83 49.66 -13.22
C ASP A 412 -6.24 49.29 -12.73
N PHE A 413 -6.45 49.24 -11.41
CA PHE A 413 -7.75 48.96 -10.79
C PHE A 413 -8.62 50.22 -10.77
N THR A 414 -9.58 50.30 -11.69
CA THR A 414 -10.47 51.46 -11.87
C THR A 414 -11.43 51.66 -10.70
N ASN A 415 -11.63 52.92 -10.29
CA ASN A 415 -12.67 53.37 -9.37
C ASN A 415 -12.68 52.70 -7.99
N CYS A 416 -11.51 52.37 -7.44
CA CYS A 416 -11.36 51.95 -6.04
C CYS A 416 -11.52 53.14 -5.08
N VAL A 417 -12.74 53.64 -4.97
CA VAL A 417 -13.14 54.62 -3.96
C VAL A 417 -12.97 53.97 -2.59
N THR A 418 -11.94 54.39 -1.86
CA THR A 418 -11.84 54.05 -0.45
C THR A 418 -13.03 54.64 0.29
N SER A 419 -13.76 53.81 1.05
CA SER A 419 -14.75 54.27 2.04
C SER A 419 -14.07 54.88 3.27
N SER A 420 -13.01 55.65 3.03
CA SER A 420 -12.41 56.59 3.95
C SER A 420 -13.33 57.79 4.09
N THR A 421 -14.23 57.74 5.07
CA THR A 421 -14.66 58.97 5.74
C THR A 421 -13.41 59.73 6.21
N ASN A 422 -13.49 61.06 6.20
CA ASN A 422 -12.38 62.01 6.46
C ASN A 422 -11.32 62.11 5.34
N VAL A 423 -11.71 62.69 4.21
CA VAL A 423 -10.78 63.37 3.30
C VAL A 423 -10.26 64.65 3.99
N SER A 424 -9.02 64.64 4.50
CA SER A 424 -8.30 65.89 4.86
C SER A 424 -6.80 65.72 5.19
N ARG A 425 -5.99 65.18 4.26
CA ARG A 425 -4.60 65.65 3.99
C ARG A 425 -3.99 64.89 2.82
N ALA A 426 -4.11 65.48 1.63
CA ALA A 426 -3.40 65.04 0.44
C ALA A 426 -2.12 65.88 0.26
N TRP A 427 -1.08 65.23 -0.27
CA TRP A 427 0.13 65.82 -0.86
C TRP A 427 1.21 66.41 0.08
N ALA A 428 2.28 65.65 0.23
CA ALA A 428 3.65 66.16 0.32
C ALA A 428 4.64 65.09 -0.21
N ILE A 429 4.64 64.82 -1.52
CA ILE A 429 5.71 64.01 -2.13
C ILE A 429 6.95 64.90 -2.24
N LYS A 430 8.02 64.54 -1.52
CA LYS A 430 9.38 64.98 -1.83
C LYS A 430 10.33 63.80 -1.68
N SER A 431 10.92 63.37 -2.78
CA SER A 431 11.98 62.38 -2.81
C SER A 431 13.29 63.00 -2.33
N LEU A 432 14.03 62.30 -1.47
CA LEU A 432 15.50 62.36 -1.44
C LEU A 432 16.11 61.11 -0.79
N HIS A 433 17.38 60.87 -1.14
CA HIS A 433 18.37 59.88 -0.71
C HIS A 433 18.23 59.26 0.70
N ILE A 434 18.33 57.93 0.84
CA ILE A 434 19.56 57.10 0.95
C ILE A 434 20.36 57.33 2.27
N HIS A 435 20.73 56.20 2.90
CA HIS A 435 21.74 55.95 3.96
C HIS A 435 21.41 56.09 5.48
N HIS A 436 21.56 54.93 6.14
CA HIS A 436 22.17 54.68 7.46
C HIS A 436 21.42 54.82 8.80
N LYS A 437 22.07 54.22 9.82
CA LYS A 437 21.60 53.94 11.19
C LYS A 437 21.88 55.16 12.10
N THR A 438 21.04 55.42 13.11
CA THR A 438 21.31 55.07 14.53
C THR A 438 20.20 55.51 15.50
N THR A 439 19.90 54.62 16.45
CA THR A 439 19.71 54.82 17.91
C THR A 439 19.25 56.17 18.51
N ALA A 440 18.18 56.08 19.33
CA ALA A 440 17.79 56.91 20.49
C ALA A 440 17.40 58.40 20.34
N LEU A 441 16.18 58.73 20.78
CA LEU A 441 15.99 59.42 22.07
C LEU A 441 14.64 59.09 22.75
N MET A 442 14.52 59.49 24.02
CA MET A 442 13.46 59.16 24.98
C MET A 442 12.15 59.97 24.86
N MET A 443 11.10 59.44 25.53
CA MET A 443 10.08 60.12 26.36
C MET A 443 9.86 61.64 26.18
N ALA A 444 8.64 62.17 26.14
CA ALA A 444 7.56 61.90 27.10
C ALA A 444 6.21 62.53 26.68
N TRP A 445 5.09 61.96 27.14
CA TRP A 445 4.18 62.65 28.10
C TRP A 445 3.08 61.71 28.60
N HIS A 446 2.37 62.15 29.65
CA HIS A 446 1.66 61.27 30.57
C HIS A 446 0.39 61.94 31.11
N LYS A 447 -0.69 61.15 31.26
CA LYS A 447 -1.74 61.32 32.28
C LYS A 447 -2.62 62.59 32.25
N VAL A 448 -3.86 62.41 31.76
CA VAL A 448 -5.08 62.95 32.41
C VAL A 448 -6.11 61.82 32.50
N THR A 449 -6.93 61.80 33.55
CA THR A 449 -7.89 60.73 33.85
C THR A 449 -9.30 61.25 34.14
N THR A 450 -10.27 60.33 34.06
CA THR A 450 -11.53 60.26 34.86
C THR A 450 -12.73 61.21 34.60
N ASN A 451 -13.91 60.56 34.53
CA ASN A 451 -15.28 60.97 34.96
C ASN A 451 -16.13 61.89 34.05
N GLY A 452 -17.45 61.60 33.96
CA GLY A 452 -18.37 62.46 33.18
C GLY A 452 -19.92 62.30 33.21
N LYS A 453 -20.52 61.12 33.48
CA LYS A 453 -21.99 60.88 33.64
C LYS A 453 -22.98 61.16 32.46
N HIS A 454 -24.01 60.29 32.40
CA HIS A 454 -25.42 60.45 31.93
C HIS A 454 -25.83 61.56 30.92
N LEU A 455 -26.57 61.15 29.88
CA LEU A 455 -28.05 61.24 29.91
C LEU A 455 -28.70 60.16 29.02
N GLU A 456 -29.92 59.76 29.35
CA GLU A 456 -30.82 58.99 28.48
C GLU A 456 -31.75 59.94 27.70
N ASN A 457 -32.25 59.51 26.54
CA ASN A 457 -33.67 59.69 26.22
C ASN A 457 -34.11 58.74 25.09
N THR A 458 -35.40 58.41 25.12
CA THR A 458 -36.07 57.43 24.25
C THR A 458 -36.97 58.10 23.19
N GLU A 459 -37.73 57.27 22.45
CA GLU A 459 -38.90 57.63 21.62
C GLU A 459 -38.65 58.31 20.25
N SER A 460 -39.54 58.26 19.24
CA SER A 460 -40.64 57.33 18.82
C SER A 460 -41.18 57.82 17.42
N VAL A 461 -42.04 57.18 16.59
CA VAL A 461 -42.69 55.85 16.52
C VAL A 461 -43.22 55.58 15.07
N THR A 462 -43.43 54.32 14.65
CA THR A 462 -44.25 53.88 13.46
C THR A 462 -43.75 54.25 12.03
N PHE A 463 -44.27 53.71 10.90
CA PHE A 463 -45.55 53.04 10.60
C PHE A 463 -45.47 51.79 9.68
N TRP A 464 -46.63 51.13 9.50
CA TRP A 464 -46.89 49.87 8.79
C TRP A 464 -47.01 50.08 7.25
N GLU A 465 -47.14 49.12 6.33
CA GLU A 465 -47.82 47.80 6.27
C GLU A 465 -46.97 46.75 5.48
N ARG A 466 -47.00 45.43 5.72
CA ARG A 466 -48.06 44.39 5.56
C ARG A 466 -48.61 44.22 4.13
N SER A 467 -48.89 43.02 3.59
CA SER A 467 -48.40 41.64 3.88
C SER A 467 -48.97 40.58 2.90
N ARG A 468 -48.33 39.39 2.78
CA ARG A 468 -48.88 38.09 2.29
C ARG A 468 -49.19 37.97 0.77
N THR A 469 -49.29 36.80 0.11
CA THR A 469 -48.90 35.38 0.39
C THR A 469 -48.83 34.57 -0.93
N SER A 470 -47.99 33.52 -0.98
CA SER A 470 -48.08 32.38 -1.93
C SER A 470 -49.27 31.44 -1.55
N PRO A 471 -49.75 30.46 -2.37
CA PRO A 471 -48.91 29.37 -2.91
C PRO A 471 -49.34 28.62 -4.22
N ALA A 472 -48.37 27.87 -4.76
CA ALA A 472 -48.47 26.51 -5.34
C ALA A 472 -49.33 26.14 -6.58
N SER A 473 -48.76 25.16 -7.30
CA SER A 473 -49.39 24.02 -8.01
C SER A 473 -49.38 23.97 -9.56
N ARG A 474 -49.33 22.72 -10.04
CA ARG A 474 -49.07 22.19 -11.39
C ARG A 474 -50.21 22.47 -12.38
N PHE A 475 -49.96 22.38 -13.69
CA PHE A 475 -50.65 21.40 -14.58
C PHE A 475 -49.96 21.22 -15.96
N PHE A 476 -50.53 20.35 -16.80
CA PHE A 476 -50.06 19.71 -18.06
C PHE A 476 -51.30 19.59 -18.99
N GLN A 477 -51.29 19.24 -20.29
CA GLN A 477 -50.32 18.58 -21.20
C GLN A 477 -50.52 19.16 -22.65
N GLU A 478 -50.52 18.30 -23.69
CA GLU A 478 -51.13 18.45 -25.03
C GLU A 478 -50.38 19.25 -26.13
N ASN A 479 -50.43 18.94 -27.45
CA ASN A 479 -50.57 17.71 -28.27
C ASN A 479 -50.46 18.09 -29.79
N THR A 480 -50.22 17.27 -30.82
CA THR A 480 -49.82 15.84 -31.03
C THR A 480 -49.24 15.66 -32.47
N PHE A 481 -48.80 14.44 -32.83
CA PHE A 481 -48.35 13.97 -34.17
C PHE A 481 -46.97 14.49 -34.64
N GLY A 482 -46.16 13.72 -35.37
CA GLY A 482 -46.29 12.31 -35.79
C GLY A 482 -45.00 11.76 -36.45
N ASN A 483 -44.95 10.45 -36.73
CA ASN A 483 -43.83 9.78 -37.43
C ASN A 483 -43.79 10.14 -38.93
N PRO A 484 -42.67 9.88 -39.63
CA PRO A 484 -42.60 8.62 -40.38
C PRO A 484 -41.23 7.89 -40.36
N LEU A 485 -41.22 6.65 -40.85
CA LEU A 485 -40.03 5.93 -41.36
C LEU A 485 -39.76 6.38 -42.83
N GLU A 486 -38.78 5.99 -43.65
CA GLU A 486 -37.64 5.03 -43.65
C GLU A 486 -36.67 5.51 -44.80
N ALA A 487 -35.61 4.88 -45.34
CA ALA A 487 -34.90 3.61 -45.20
C ALA A 487 -33.46 3.71 -45.76
N THR A 488 -32.66 2.64 -45.60
CA THR A 488 -31.37 2.34 -46.27
C THR A 488 -30.17 3.25 -45.88
N ALA A 489 -28.90 2.84 -46.04
CA ALA A 489 -28.35 1.64 -46.69
C ALA A 489 -27.21 0.98 -45.87
N VAL A 490 -26.89 -0.27 -46.21
CA VAL A 490 -25.78 -1.08 -45.66
C VAL A 490 -24.73 -1.30 -46.76
N LEU A 491 -23.44 -1.29 -46.42
CA LEU A 491 -22.39 -2.12 -47.05
C LEU A 491 -21.10 -2.08 -46.17
N PRO A 492 -20.33 -3.19 -46.05
CA PRO A 492 -19.10 -3.23 -45.25
C PRO A 492 -17.83 -3.08 -46.10
N VAL A 493 -16.69 -2.78 -45.46
CA VAL A 493 -15.36 -2.93 -46.07
C VAL A 493 -14.71 -4.21 -45.56
N GLN A 494 -14.68 -5.24 -46.42
CA GLN A 494 -13.73 -6.35 -46.28
C GLN A 494 -12.50 -6.05 -47.13
N ILE A 495 -11.31 -6.39 -46.62
CA ILE A 495 -10.08 -6.46 -47.42
C ILE A 495 -9.82 -7.93 -47.74
N GLN A 496 -9.91 -8.29 -49.02
CA GLN A 496 -9.38 -9.56 -49.53
C GLN A 496 -8.02 -9.32 -50.19
N LEU A 497 -7.10 -10.27 -50.03
CA LEU A 497 -5.95 -10.39 -50.93
C LEU A 497 -6.28 -11.39 -52.05
N THR A 498 -6.14 -10.92 -53.28
CA THR A 498 -5.84 -11.72 -54.48
C THR A 498 -4.31 -11.83 -54.63
N SER A 499 -3.71 -12.75 -55.39
CA SER A 499 -4.21 -13.88 -56.20
C SER A 499 -3.18 -15.03 -56.17
N SER A 500 -3.55 -16.20 -56.69
CA SER A 500 -2.68 -17.36 -56.88
C SER A 500 -2.12 -17.49 -58.31
N VAL A 501 -1.02 -18.22 -58.47
CA VAL A 501 -0.58 -18.87 -59.73
C VAL A 501 -0.11 -20.29 -59.40
N ASN A 502 -0.35 -21.25 -60.30
CA ASN A 502 -0.17 -22.68 -60.08
C ASN A 502 1.26 -23.19 -60.38
N LEU A 503 1.62 -24.37 -59.87
CA LEU A 503 1.81 -25.58 -60.72
C LEU A 503 1.95 -26.87 -59.87
N ASN A 504 1.98 -28.03 -60.54
CA ASN A 504 1.69 -29.36 -59.99
C ASN A 504 2.92 -30.32 -59.93
N LEU A 505 2.69 -31.54 -59.41
CA LEU A 505 3.47 -32.78 -59.58
C LEU A 505 4.85 -32.84 -58.85
N GLU A 506 5.41 -34.01 -58.47
CA GLU A 506 4.82 -35.35 -58.25
C GLU A 506 5.62 -36.14 -57.17
N LYS A 507 5.70 -37.48 -57.24
CA LYS A 507 6.13 -38.38 -56.15
C LYS A 507 7.10 -39.48 -56.65
N ASN A 508 8.00 -39.91 -55.77
CA ASN A 508 8.85 -41.13 -55.82
C ASN A 508 10.05 -41.17 -56.80
N SER A 509 11.20 -41.67 -56.31
CA SER A 509 11.89 -42.92 -56.76
C SER A 509 13.44 -42.90 -56.83
N ALA A 510 14.04 -43.97 -56.26
CA ALA A 510 15.26 -44.72 -56.61
C ALA A 510 16.67 -44.08 -56.84
N LEU A 511 17.69 -44.91 -56.55
CA LEU A 511 19.14 -44.76 -56.83
C LEU A 511 19.50 -45.30 -58.24
N PRO A 512 20.66 -44.92 -58.83
CA PRO A 512 21.93 -45.68 -58.73
C PRO A 512 23.12 -44.81 -58.26
N ILE A 513 24.20 -45.27 -57.61
CA ILE A 513 25.25 -46.27 -57.93
C ILE A 513 26.24 -45.82 -59.02
N ASP A 514 27.52 -45.65 -58.65
CA ASP A 514 28.68 -46.21 -59.38
C ASP A 514 29.96 -46.24 -58.50
N ASP A 515 30.95 -47.06 -58.87
CA ASP A 515 32.06 -47.53 -58.01
C ASP A 515 33.40 -46.76 -58.12
N ALA A 516 34.20 -46.79 -57.03
CA ALA A 516 35.67 -46.82 -57.09
C ALA A 516 36.27 -47.35 -55.77
N SER A 517 37.26 -48.26 -55.83
CA SER A 517 37.92 -48.82 -54.64
C SER A 517 39.45 -48.74 -54.71
N VAL A 518 40.11 -48.26 -53.64
CA VAL A 518 41.57 -48.33 -53.45
C VAL A 518 41.93 -48.54 -51.98
N SER A 519 42.84 -49.50 -51.75
CA SER A 519 43.75 -49.75 -50.61
C SER A 519 43.66 -48.81 -49.37
N GLY A 520 43.63 -49.31 -48.13
CA GLY A 520 44.19 -50.59 -47.66
C GLY A 520 45.54 -50.44 -46.91
N LYS A 521 45.86 -49.26 -46.37
CA LYS A 521 47.07 -49.09 -45.52
C LYS A 521 47.01 -48.09 -44.36
N THR A 522 45.90 -47.38 -44.15
CA THR A 522 45.76 -46.34 -43.10
C THR A 522 44.95 -46.76 -41.87
N SER A 523 44.09 -47.79 -41.97
CA SER A 523 43.16 -48.17 -40.89
C SER A 523 43.82 -48.79 -39.65
N LEU A 524 45.07 -49.24 -39.73
CA LEU A 524 45.78 -49.90 -38.61
C LEU A 524 46.45 -48.91 -37.63
N ILE A 525 46.55 -47.64 -37.99
CA ILE A 525 47.18 -46.60 -37.15
C ILE A 525 46.13 -45.93 -36.25
N CYS A 526 44.94 -45.63 -36.79
CA CYS A 526 43.87 -44.97 -36.03
C CYS A 526 43.29 -45.82 -34.90
N THR A 527 43.27 -47.16 -35.02
CA THR A 527 42.76 -48.04 -33.95
C THR A 527 43.65 -48.00 -32.70
N GLN A 528 44.97 -47.93 -32.88
CA GLN A 528 45.93 -48.03 -31.78
C GLN A 528 46.09 -46.74 -30.97
N GLU A 529 45.61 -45.60 -31.48
CA GLU A 529 45.47 -44.36 -30.70
C GLU A 529 44.10 -44.25 -30.01
N VAL A 530 43.03 -44.78 -30.60
CA VAL A 530 41.69 -44.80 -29.97
C VAL A 530 41.67 -45.67 -28.71
N GLU A 531 42.34 -46.82 -28.69
CA GLU A 531 42.45 -47.63 -27.46
C GLU A 531 43.17 -46.86 -26.34
N LYS A 532 44.26 -46.15 -26.63
CA LYS A 532 44.98 -45.31 -25.66
C LYS A 532 44.16 -44.10 -25.20
N LEU A 533 43.36 -43.52 -26.08
CA LEU A 533 42.47 -42.41 -25.72
C LEU A 533 41.35 -42.88 -24.78
N ASN A 534 40.79 -44.08 -25.02
CA ASN A 534 39.82 -44.70 -24.13
C ASN A 534 40.44 -45.06 -22.78
N GLU A 535 41.64 -45.67 -22.76
CA GLU A 535 42.37 -45.98 -21.53
C GLU A 535 42.68 -44.71 -20.70
N ALA A 536 43.06 -43.61 -21.36
CA ALA A 536 43.21 -42.31 -20.72
C ALA A 536 41.89 -41.74 -20.17
N PHE A 537 40.77 -41.94 -20.87
CA PHE A 537 39.44 -41.56 -20.40
C PHE A 537 38.98 -42.38 -19.20
N ASP A 538 39.21 -43.70 -19.18
CA ASP A 538 38.90 -44.58 -18.05
C ASP A 538 39.75 -44.23 -16.82
N ILE A 539 41.04 -43.90 -17.01
CA ILE A 539 41.90 -43.38 -15.94
C ILE A 539 41.36 -42.04 -15.40
N LEU A 540 40.96 -41.11 -16.27
CA LEU A 540 40.41 -39.82 -15.86
C LEU A 540 39.06 -39.99 -15.13
N LEU A 541 38.22 -40.91 -15.59
CA LEU A 541 36.96 -41.27 -14.95
C LEU A 541 37.17 -41.93 -13.58
N ALA A 542 38.18 -42.80 -13.44
CA ALA A 542 38.57 -43.38 -12.16
C ALA A 542 39.05 -42.30 -11.17
N PHE A 543 39.86 -41.33 -11.61
CA PHE A 543 40.25 -40.18 -10.78
C PHE A 543 39.06 -39.29 -10.41
N PHE A 544 38.11 -39.06 -11.33
CA PHE A 544 36.88 -38.30 -11.06
C PHE A 544 36.01 -39.02 -10.00
N ILE A 545 35.81 -40.33 -10.14
CA ILE A 545 35.08 -41.16 -9.16
C ILE A 545 35.79 -41.11 -7.79
N LEU A 546 37.12 -41.22 -7.75
CA LEU A 546 37.90 -41.12 -6.52
C LEU A 546 37.76 -39.73 -5.86
N ALA A 547 37.76 -38.65 -6.64
CA ALA A 547 37.52 -37.30 -6.16
C ALA A 547 36.09 -37.14 -5.60
N CYS A 548 35.06 -37.66 -6.28
CA CYS A 548 33.70 -37.68 -5.76
C CYS A 548 33.58 -38.46 -4.44
N VAL A 549 34.24 -39.62 -4.31
CA VAL A 549 34.27 -40.40 -3.06
C VAL A 549 34.96 -39.63 -1.93
N LEU A 550 36.07 -38.93 -2.21
CA LEU A 550 36.75 -38.07 -1.24
C LEU A 550 35.88 -36.89 -0.80
N ILE A 551 35.18 -36.23 -1.73
CA ILE A 551 34.25 -35.13 -1.44
C ILE A 551 33.07 -35.62 -0.57
N ILE A 552 32.49 -36.78 -0.90
CA ILE A 552 31.40 -37.39 -0.10
C ILE A 552 31.91 -37.76 1.30
N PHE A 553 33.12 -38.29 1.43
CA PHE A 553 33.75 -38.59 2.73
C PHE A 553 34.01 -37.32 3.56
N LEU A 554 34.48 -36.23 2.93
CA LEU A 554 34.67 -34.93 3.58
C LEU A 554 33.33 -34.34 4.05
N ILE A 555 32.28 -34.38 3.21
CA ILE A 555 30.92 -33.95 3.58
C ILE A 555 30.40 -34.79 4.76
N TYR A 556 30.57 -36.11 4.73
CA TYR A 556 30.20 -37.00 5.84
C TYR A 556 30.95 -36.65 7.14
N LYS A 557 32.25 -36.35 7.08
CA LYS A 557 33.05 -35.89 8.22
C LYS A 557 32.57 -34.53 8.76
N VAL A 558 32.21 -33.58 7.89
CA VAL A 558 31.65 -32.27 8.29
C VAL A 558 30.25 -32.42 8.93
N VAL A 559 29.41 -33.33 8.43
CA VAL A 559 28.11 -33.66 9.04
C VAL A 559 28.29 -34.31 10.41
N GLN A 560 29.18 -35.30 10.54
CA GLN A 560 29.55 -35.91 11.82
C GLN A 560 30.09 -34.88 12.83
N PHE A 561 30.90 -33.93 12.38
CA PHE A 561 31.40 -32.83 13.23
C PHE A 561 30.25 -31.89 13.67
N LYS A 562 29.35 -31.51 12.76
CA LYS A 562 28.14 -30.74 13.10
C LYS A 562 27.17 -31.48 14.02
N GLN A 563 27.12 -32.81 13.98
CA GLN A 563 26.34 -33.65 14.89
C GLN A 563 26.99 -33.72 16.28
N LYS A 564 28.32 -33.84 16.38
CA LYS A 564 29.03 -33.72 17.67
C LYS A 564 28.89 -32.34 18.32
N LEU A 565 28.68 -31.29 17.53
CA LEU A 565 28.34 -29.94 18.01
C LEU A 565 26.84 -29.75 18.36
N LYS A 566 26.01 -30.80 18.29
CA LYS A 566 24.56 -30.75 18.57
C LYS A 566 24.06 -31.97 19.34
N ALA A 567 24.68 -32.23 20.49
CA ALA A 567 24.14 -33.04 21.59
C ALA A 567 24.22 -32.21 22.89
N PRO A 568 23.35 -32.45 23.89
CA PRO A 568 22.73 -31.36 24.65
C PRO A 568 23.55 -30.79 25.81
N GLU A 569 23.22 -29.53 26.15
CA GLU A 569 23.58 -28.88 27.41
C GLU A 569 23.00 -29.67 28.60
N ASN A 570 23.84 -30.33 29.40
CA ASN A 570 23.45 -30.80 30.75
C ASN A 570 24.64 -31.21 31.65
N SER A 571 25.58 -30.29 31.86
CA SER A 571 26.46 -30.23 33.04
C SER A 571 27.24 -28.92 33.06
N GLY A 572 27.68 -28.49 34.25
CA GLY A 572 28.33 -27.20 34.43
C GLY A 572 29.75 -27.12 33.87
N GLU A 573 30.16 -25.89 33.56
CA GLU A 573 31.54 -25.43 33.33
C GLU A 573 32.48 -26.34 32.52
N ASN A 574 32.60 -26.05 31.22
CA ASN A 574 33.93 -25.96 30.61
C ASN A 574 33.93 -24.99 29.42
N ARG A 575 35.01 -24.23 29.27
CA ARG A 575 35.16 -23.22 28.20
C ARG A 575 35.61 -23.90 26.90
N LEU A 576 34.99 -23.51 25.79
CA LEU A 576 35.54 -23.70 24.45
C LEU A 576 36.04 -22.35 23.93
N GLU A 577 37.34 -22.11 24.06
CA GLU A 577 37.99 -20.88 23.63
C GLU A 577 38.09 -20.82 22.11
N TYR A 578 37.23 -20.02 21.47
CA TYR A 578 37.43 -19.61 20.08
C TYR A 578 38.36 -18.39 20.04
N TYR A 579 39.56 -18.58 19.52
CA TYR A 579 40.50 -17.49 19.23
C TYR A 579 40.02 -16.66 18.04
N SER A 580 39.22 -15.64 18.31
CA SER A 580 38.93 -14.56 17.36
C SER A 580 39.73 -13.30 17.73
N PHE A 581 40.73 -12.96 16.92
CA PHE A 581 41.42 -11.67 17.01
C PHE A 581 40.48 -10.55 16.56
N TYR A 582 39.72 -9.96 17.47
CA TYR A 582 39.32 -8.53 17.43
C TYR A 582 38.88 -8.07 18.83
N GLN A 583 39.15 -6.80 19.14
CA GLN A 583 39.10 -6.26 20.51
C GLN A 583 37.67 -5.85 20.90
N SER A 584 37.22 -6.25 22.09
CA SER A 584 35.83 -6.10 22.52
C SER A 584 35.50 -4.73 23.13
N ALA A 585 34.68 -3.94 22.42
CA ALA A 585 34.01 -2.77 22.99
C ALA A 585 32.85 -3.22 23.89
N ARG A 586 32.82 -2.77 25.15
CA ARG A 586 31.76 -3.09 26.12
C ARG A 586 30.62 -2.08 26.03
N TYR A 587 29.38 -2.60 25.95
CA TYR A 587 28.17 -1.83 26.23
C TYR A 587 27.27 -2.64 27.18
N ASN A 588 27.01 -2.11 28.37
CA ASN A 588 26.07 -2.70 29.32
C ASN A 588 24.65 -2.23 29.00
N VAL A 589 23.72 -3.17 28.80
CA VAL A 589 22.28 -2.87 28.73
C VAL A 589 21.61 -3.49 29.96
N THR A 590 21.54 -2.72 31.05
CA THR A 590 20.81 -3.12 32.26
C THR A 590 19.31 -2.89 32.08
N ALA A 591 18.59 -3.92 31.64
CA ALA A 591 17.13 -3.89 31.57
C ALA A 591 16.53 -4.12 32.97
N SER A 592 16.00 -3.05 33.59
CA SER A 592 15.31 -3.13 34.88
C SER A 592 13.88 -3.65 34.71
N ILE A 593 13.58 -4.83 35.26
CA ILE A 593 12.22 -5.34 35.42
C ILE A 593 11.59 -4.66 36.63
N CYS A 594 10.36 -4.16 36.48
CA CYS A 594 9.45 -3.96 37.61
C CYS A 594 7.99 -4.15 37.17
N ASN A 595 7.12 -4.51 38.10
CA ASN A 595 5.74 -4.92 37.87
C ASN A 595 4.79 -4.10 38.77
N THR A 596 3.48 -4.33 38.62
CA THR A 596 2.34 -3.81 39.43
C THR A 596 1.89 -2.35 39.22
N SER A 597 0.72 -2.06 39.80
CA SER A 597 -0.23 -0.97 39.50
C SER A 597 -1.10 -0.71 40.76
N PRO A 598 -2.17 0.11 40.72
CA PRO A 598 -2.25 1.56 40.45
C PRO A 598 -2.85 2.34 41.65
N HIS A 599 -2.77 3.69 41.70
CA HIS A 599 -3.89 4.63 42.03
C HIS A 599 -3.49 6.12 42.28
N SER A 600 -4.40 7.02 41.88
CA SER A 600 -4.81 8.34 42.46
C SER A 600 -3.86 9.52 42.83
N LEU A 601 -4.19 10.66 42.21
CA LEU A 601 -4.37 12.05 42.74
C LEU A 601 -3.20 13.04 43.04
N GLU A 602 -3.34 14.21 42.36
CA GLU A 602 -3.21 15.62 42.80
C GLU A 602 -1.90 16.28 43.29
N SER A 603 -1.51 17.32 42.53
CA SER A 603 -0.84 18.57 42.96
C SER A 603 0.62 18.48 43.44
N SER A 604 1.42 19.55 43.50
CA SER A 604 1.53 20.78 42.68
C SER A 604 2.90 21.44 42.98
N GLY A 605 3.36 22.39 42.15
CA GLY A 605 4.55 23.19 42.44
C GLY A 605 5.53 23.31 41.27
N LEU A 606 6.10 24.50 41.09
CA LEU A 606 7.08 24.82 40.06
C LEU A 606 8.49 24.42 40.54
N GLU A 607 9.37 24.07 39.59
CA GLU A 607 10.49 24.95 39.30
C GLU A 607 10.89 24.88 37.82
N GLN A 608 11.68 25.83 37.35
CA GLN A 608 11.98 26.07 35.93
C GLN A 608 13.48 26.05 35.62
N MET A 609 13.78 26.01 34.33
CA MET A 609 15.12 26.04 33.71
C MET A 609 15.83 24.67 33.71
N GLN A 610 16.65 24.34 32.70
CA GLN A 610 17.31 25.24 31.76
C GLN A 610 17.23 24.80 30.28
N LEU A 611 17.34 25.77 29.38
CA LEU A 611 17.48 25.59 27.93
C LEU A 611 18.72 24.76 27.58
N HIS A 612 18.67 23.99 26.49
CA HIS A 612 19.59 24.15 25.33
C HIS A 612 19.04 23.50 24.04
N LYS A 613 19.77 23.62 22.93
CA LYS A 613 19.20 23.73 21.57
C LYS A 613 20.12 23.15 20.47
N GLN A 614 19.77 21.98 19.91
CA GLN A 614 20.17 21.43 18.61
C GLN A 614 19.11 20.36 18.22
N ILE A 615 18.53 20.27 17.01
CA ILE A 615 19.06 20.25 15.62
C ILE A 615 19.67 18.87 15.26
N VAL A 616 18.85 18.02 14.62
CA VAL A 616 19.06 17.31 13.31
C VAL A 616 20.38 16.52 13.13
N PRO A 617 20.38 15.24 12.66
CA PRO A 617 19.62 14.79 11.48
C PRO A 617 18.98 13.38 11.53
N GLU A 618 18.40 13.01 10.38
CA GLU A 618 18.02 11.65 9.99
C GLU A 618 19.26 10.79 9.62
N SER A 619 19.18 9.48 9.87
CA SER A 619 19.90 8.41 9.14
C SER A 619 19.14 7.10 9.39
N GLU A 620 18.24 6.71 8.50
CA GLU A 620 18.52 5.87 7.32
C GLU A 620 19.20 4.53 7.64
N ALA A 621 18.57 3.44 7.21
CA ALA A 621 19.08 2.09 7.39
C ALA A 621 19.81 1.61 6.13
N GLN A 622 21.05 1.14 6.29
CA GLN A 622 21.72 0.29 5.29
C GLN A 622 22.14 -1.03 5.93
N VAL A 623 21.23 -2.02 5.88
CA VAL A 623 21.60 -3.43 6.04
C VAL A 623 22.26 -3.87 4.73
N ILE A 624 23.58 -3.73 4.64
CA ILE A 624 24.35 -4.21 3.50
C ILE A 624 24.44 -5.74 3.58
N LEU A 625 23.48 -6.41 2.95
CA LEU A 625 23.57 -7.82 2.59
C LEU A 625 24.59 -7.98 1.47
N PHE A 626 25.83 -8.33 1.82
CA PHE A 626 26.76 -8.92 0.86
C PHE A 626 26.43 -10.39 0.67
N GLU A 627 25.85 -10.72 -0.49
CA GLU A 627 25.98 -12.06 -1.04
C GLU A 627 27.46 -12.31 -1.35
N HIS A 628 28.01 -13.43 -0.90
CA HIS A 628 29.20 -14.01 -1.51
C HIS A 628 28.86 -15.41 -2.01
N SER A 629 28.76 -15.50 -3.32
CA SER A 629 28.60 -16.73 -4.09
C SER A 629 29.95 -17.43 -4.30
N ALA A 630 29.88 -18.75 -4.47
CA ALA A 630 30.92 -19.63 -5.02
C ALA A 630 32.31 -19.63 -4.36
N LEU A 631 32.52 -20.60 -3.46
CA LEU A 631 33.58 -21.62 -3.60
C LEU A 631 33.23 -22.88 -2.78
#